data_AF-A0A8T8I4A9-F1
#
_entry.id   AF-A0A8T8I4A9-F1
#
_cell.length_a   1.000
_cell.length_b   1.000
_cell.length_c   1.000
_cell.angle_alpha   90.00
_cell.angle_beta   90.00
_cell.angle_gamma   90.00
#
_symmetry.space_group_name_H-M   'P 1'
#
loop_
_entity.id
_entity.type
_entity.pdbx_description
1 polymer ?
#
loop_
_entity_poly.entity_id
_entity_poly.type
_entity_poly.pdbx_seq_one_letter_code
_entity_poly.pdbx_strand_id
1 'polypeptide(L)'
;MPPLEGAECYLCSSASGEQLHLWLKPLADRGVWAYLAESALEPVEFTGAEADRLLALWQDLRRLQRAGAATDQLRCVVVAGARTGTRTALVFGLEHGHVTYWRVGDPRDPVPLDLNAMDELIGAWNEVRG
;
A
#
# COMPACT_ATOMS: atom_id res chain seq x y z
N MET A 1 -0.51 16.23 11.36
CA MET A 1 0.13 14.90 11.32
C MET A 1 -0.72 13.96 12.17
N PRO A 2 -1.12 12.77 11.70
CA PRO A 2 -1.87 11.81 12.52
C PRO A 2 -1.01 11.32 13.71
N PRO A 3 -1.62 10.82 14.80
CA PRO A 3 -0.86 10.24 15.90
C PRO A 3 -0.13 8.97 15.43
N LEU A 4 1.21 9.00 15.50
CA LEU A 4 2.13 7.92 15.07
C LEU A 4 2.48 6.95 16.21
N GLU A 5 1.83 7.08 17.37
CA GLU A 5 2.10 6.23 18.52
C GLU A 5 1.79 4.75 18.19
N GLY A 6 2.77 3.87 18.45
CA GLY A 6 2.70 2.45 18.11
C GLY A 6 2.85 2.14 16.62
N ALA A 7 3.17 3.12 15.77
CA ALA A 7 3.46 2.91 14.36
C ALA A 7 4.96 2.74 14.10
N GLU A 8 5.31 1.78 13.25
CA GLU A 8 6.65 1.58 12.72
C GLU A 8 6.79 2.26 11.36
N CYS A 9 7.97 2.82 11.10
CA CYS A 9 8.28 3.56 9.87
C CYS A 9 9.18 2.74 8.97
N TYR A 10 8.76 2.58 7.72
CA TYR A 10 9.49 1.90 6.66
C TYR A 10 9.77 2.90 5.55
N LEU A 11 11.00 2.87 5.04
CA LEU A 11 11.38 3.67 3.89
C LEU A 11 10.99 2.93 2.63
N CYS A 12 10.38 3.63 1.69
CA CYS A 12 10.17 3.16 0.34
C CYS A 12 10.59 4.26 -0.64
N SER A 13 10.86 3.88 -1.88
CA SER A 13 11.19 4.83 -2.94
C SER A 13 10.04 4.92 -3.92
N SER A 14 9.71 6.14 -4.35
CA SER A 14 8.86 6.36 -5.52
C SER A 14 9.60 5.95 -6.79
N ALA A 15 8.90 5.82 -7.92
CA ALA A 15 9.57 5.59 -9.20
C ALA A 15 10.39 6.80 -9.69
N SER A 16 10.15 8.01 -9.16
CA SER A 16 11.00 9.18 -9.39
C SER A 16 12.26 9.20 -8.52
N GLY A 17 12.42 8.21 -7.62
CA GLY A 17 13.56 8.11 -6.69
C GLY A 17 13.40 8.94 -5.41
N GLU A 18 12.22 9.51 -5.16
CA GLU A 18 11.92 10.21 -3.92
C GLU A 18 11.72 9.21 -2.78
N GLN A 19 12.24 9.54 -1.60
CA GLN A 19 11.98 8.72 -0.42
C GLN A 19 10.60 9.05 0.15
N LEU A 20 9.82 8.00 0.38
CA LEU A 20 8.50 8.03 0.97
C LEU A 20 8.53 7.22 2.27
N HIS A 21 7.90 7.72 3.32
CA HIS A 21 7.82 7.00 4.60
C HIS A 21 6.47 6.32 4.75
N LEU A 22 6.47 4.99 4.70
CA LEU A 22 5.28 4.22 5.03
C LEU A 22 5.25 3.91 6.52
N TRP A 23 4.24 4.44 7.18
CA TRP A 23 3.94 4.15 8.58
C TRP A 23 2.90 3.04 8.67
N LEU A 24 3.18 2.01 9.45
CA LEU A 24 2.28 0.89 9.71
C LEU A 24 2.04 0.72 11.20
N LYS A 25 0.80 0.43 11.58
CA LYS A 25 0.42 0.18 12.97
C LYS A 25 -0.59 -0.97 13.05
N PRO A 26 -0.39 -1.97 13.92
CA PRO A 26 -1.37 -3.02 14.11
C PRO A 26 -2.65 -2.47 14.75
N LEU A 27 -3.80 -2.99 14.33
CA LEU A 27 -5.11 -2.74 14.92
C LEU A 27 -5.69 -4.03 15.51
N ALA A 28 -6.84 -3.92 16.16
CA ALA A 28 -7.61 -5.09 16.60
C ALA A 28 -7.96 -6.02 15.43
N ASP A 29 -8.22 -7.29 15.73
CA ASP A 29 -8.67 -8.31 14.77
C ASP A 29 -7.78 -8.44 13.52
N ARG A 30 -6.44 -8.33 13.70
CA ARG A 30 -5.42 -8.38 12.65
C ARG A 30 -5.55 -7.28 11.59
N GLY A 31 -6.28 -6.21 11.90
CA GLY A 31 -6.35 -5.02 11.08
C GLY A 31 -5.02 -4.26 11.08
N VAL A 32 -4.87 -3.36 10.10
CA VAL A 32 -3.66 -2.55 9.94
C VAL A 32 -4.06 -1.12 9.63
N TRP A 33 -3.49 -0.17 10.35
CA TRP A 33 -3.50 1.23 9.97
C TRP A 33 -2.24 1.52 9.15
N ALA A 34 -2.39 2.23 8.03
CA ALA A 34 -1.28 2.56 7.16
C ALA A 34 -1.32 4.03 6.72
N TYR A 35 -0.15 4.65 6.61
CA TYR A 35 0.00 6.01 6.12
C TYR A 35 1.28 6.17 5.32
N LEU A 36 1.15 6.50 4.03
CA LEU A 36 2.31 6.92 3.24
C LEU A 36 2.48 8.43 3.42
N ALA A 37 3.42 8.80 4.28
CA ALA A 37 3.84 10.19 4.41
C ALA A 37 4.38 10.68 3.06
N GLU A 38 4.41 12.00 2.88
CA GLU A 38 4.74 12.66 1.61
C GLU A 38 3.73 12.46 0.46
N SER A 39 2.79 11.50 0.56
CA SER A 39 1.68 11.40 -0.38
C SER A 39 0.54 12.39 -0.05
N ALA A 40 -0.27 12.75 -1.05
CA ALA A 40 -1.49 13.55 -0.83
C ALA A 40 -2.61 12.78 -0.10
N LEU A 41 -2.39 11.49 0.17
CA LEU A 41 -3.42 10.59 0.66
C LEU A 41 -3.50 10.64 2.19
N GLU A 42 -4.72 10.58 2.69
CA GLU A 42 -4.92 10.39 4.13
C GLU A 42 -4.55 8.98 4.58
N PRO A 43 -4.25 8.78 5.87
CA PRO A 43 -4.11 7.44 6.44
C PRO A 43 -5.36 6.61 6.22
N VAL A 44 -5.17 5.29 6.13
CA VAL A 44 -6.24 4.32 5.90
C VAL A 44 -6.21 3.22 6.95
N GLU A 45 -7.37 2.61 7.16
CA GLU A 45 -7.55 1.45 8.03
C GLU A 45 -8.02 0.26 7.20
N PHE A 46 -7.29 -0.84 7.34
CA PHE A 46 -7.62 -2.13 6.78
C PHE A 46 -8.19 -3.01 7.89
N THR A 47 -9.35 -3.60 7.63
CA THR A 47 -9.78 -4.78 8.40
C THR A 47 -8.82 -5.94 8.19
N GLY A 48 -8.84 -6.95 9.07
CA GLY A 48 -7.99 -8.15 8.88
C GLY A 48 -8.16 -8.80 7.51
N ALA A 49 -9.40 -8.89 7.00
CA ALA A 49 -9.69 -9.45 5.68
C ALA A 49 -9.17 -8.57 4.52
N GLU A 50 -9.26 -7.24 4.64
CA GLU A 50 -8.72 -6.32 3.63
C GLU A 50 -7.18 -6.35 3.61
N ALA A 51 -6.56 -6.47 4.79
CA ALA A 51 -5.10 -6.63 4.93
C ALA A 51 -4.61 -7.97 4.35
N ASP A 52 -5.31 -9.08 4.60
CA ASP A 52 -5.01 -10.38 3.99
C ASP A 52 -5.09 -10.32 2.46
N ARG A 53 -6.14 -9.67 1.93
CA ARG A 53 -6.34 -9.51 0.50
C ARG A 53 -5.23 -8.67 -0.13
N LEU A 54 -4.81 -7.58 0.52
CA LEU A 54 -3.72 -6.74 0.04
C LEU A 54 -2.40 -7.52 -0.03
N LEU A 55 -2.08 -8.27 1.02
CA LEU A 55 -0.86 -9.08 1.08
C LEU A 55 -0.81 -10.12 -0.04
N ALA A 56 -1.91 -10.87 -0.25
CA ALA A 56 -2.01 -11.85 -1.33
C ALA A 56 -1.85 -11.19 -2.71
N LEU A 57 -2.36 -9.97 -2.87
CA LEU A 57 -2.25 -9.18 -4.09
C LEU A 57 -0.78 -8.81 -4.35
N TRP A 58 -0.08 -8.24 -3.38
CA TRP A 58 1.35 -7.90 -3.52
C TRP A 58 2.22 -9.13 -3.81
N GLN A 59 1.93 -10.28 -3.18
CA GLN A 59 2.63 -11.54 -3.49
C GLN A 59 2.42 -11.98 -4.94
N ASP A 60 1.20 -11.83 -5.47
CA ASP A 60 0.91 -12.15 -6.88
C ASP A 60 1.58 -11.16 -7.84
N LEU A 61 1.55 -9.85 -7.53
CA LEU A 61 2.30 -8.85 -8.29
C LEU A 61 3.79 -9.18 -8.32
N ARG A 62 4.37 -9.57 -7.18
CA ARG A 62 5.77 -9.95 -7.08
C ARG A 62 6.10 -11.16 -7.96
N ARG A 63 5.21 -12.16 -7.97
CA ARG A 63 5.34 -13.34 -8.83
C ARG A 63 5.30 -12.98 -10.31
N LEU A 64 4.35 -12.14 -10.73
CA LEU A 64 4.21 -11.70 -12.12
C LEU A 64 5.38 -10.83 -12.57
N GLN A 65 5.84 -9.93 -11.71
CA GLN A 65 7.02 -9.10 -11.95
C GLN A 65 8.27 -9.97 -12.18
N ARG A 66 8.52 -10.99 -11.34
CA ARG A 66 9.65 -11.92 -11.53
C ARG A 66 9.56 -12.72 -12.84
N ALA A 67 8.36 -12.87 -13.39
CA ALA A 67 8.13 -13.50 -14.69
C ALA A 67 8.24 -12.52 -15.88
N GLY A 68 8.50 -11.22 -15.64
CA GLY A 68 8.59 -10.20 -16.68
C GLY A 68 7.23 -9.81 -17.28
N ALA A 69 6.12 -10.07 -16.57
CA ALA A 69 4.78 -9.71 -17.04
C ALA A 69 4.43 -8.24 -16.71
N ALA A 70 3.69 -7.60 -17.61
CA ALA A 70 3.09 -6.28 -17.41
C ALA A 70 1.57 -6.42 -17.31
N THR A 71 0.93 -5.56 -16.53
CA THR A 71 -0.53 -5.53 -16.37
C THR A 71 -1.06 -4.13 -16.14
N ASP A 72 -2.06 -3.73 -16.93
CA ASP A 72 -2.62 -2.39 -16.86
C ASP A 72 -3.31 -2.13 -15.50
N GLN A 73 -4.11 -3.08 -15.01
CA GLN A 73 -4.80 -3.02 -13.71
C GLN A 73 -5.11 -4.44 -13.24
N LEU A 74 -4.38 -4.95 -12.24
CA LEU A 74 -4.57 -6.33 -11.82
C LEU A 74 -5.74 -6.46 -10.86
N ARG A 75 -5.76 -5.67 -9.78
CA ARG A 75 -6.66 -5.91 -8.66
C ARG A 75 -6.86 -4.65 -7.81
N CYS A 76 -7.96 -4.64 -7.05
CA CYS A 76 -8.29 -3.58 -6.10
C CYS A 76 -8.59 -4.13 -4.71
N VAL A 77 -8.33 -3.32 -3.69
CA VAL A 77 -8.76 -3.51 -2.30
C VAL A 77 -9.53 -2.27 -1.87
N VAL A 78 -10.69 -2.47 -1.24
CA VAL A 78 -11.46 -1.35 -0.67
C VAL A 78 -11.01 -1.14 0.77
N VAL A 79 -10.78 0.10 1.15
CA VAL A 79 -10.28 0.50 2.47
C VAL A 79 -11.04 1.72 2.97
N ALA A 80 -11.03 1.97 4.28
CA ALA A 80 -11.61 3.17 4.86
C ALA A 80 -10.54 4.22 5.14
N GLY A 81 -10.80 5.49 4.83
CA GLY A 81 -9.97 6.59 5.31
C GLY A 81 -10.07 6.72 6.82
N ALA A 82 -8.94 6.75 7.52
CA ALA A 82 -8.91 6.77 8.98
C ALA A 82 -9.53 8.04 9.58
N ARG A 83 -9.52 9.16 8.84
CA ARG A 83 -10.10 10.43 9.31
C ARG A 83 -11.54 10.61 8.84
N THR A 84 -11.82 10.21 7.60
CA THR A 84 -13.11 10.49 6.95
C THR A 84 -14.11 9.34 7.06
N GLY A 85 -13.66 8.12 7.35
CA GLY A 85 -14.45 6.88 7.26
C GLY A 85 -14.90 6.55 5.82
N THR A 86 -14.47 7.33 4.82
CA THR A 86 -14.93 7.16 3.44
C THR A 86 -14.27 5.93 2.85
N ARG A 87 -15.09 5.02 2.31
CA ARG A 87 -14.58 3.83 1.61
C ARG A 87 -14.08 4.20 0.24
N THR A 88 -12.90 3.70 -0.09
CA THR A 88 -12.30 3.88 -1.40
C THR A 88 -11.59 2.63 -1.86
N ALA A 89 -11.56 2.40 -3.18
CA ALA A 89 -10.73 1.36 -3.75
C ALA A 89 -9.31 1.90 -3.97
N LEU A 90 -8.33 1.13 -3.49
CA LEU A 90 -6.94 1.17 -3.90
C LEU A 90 -6.77 0.20 -5.05
N VAL A 91 -6.27 0.67 -6.19
CA VAL A 91 -6.00 -0.16 -7.36
C VAL A 91 -4.50 -0.33 -7.52
N PHE A 92 -4.06 -1.54 -7.84
CA PHE A 92 -2.65 -1.86 -8.08
C PHE A 92 -2.45 -2.38 -9.50
N GLY A 93 -1.43 -1.84 -10.18
CA GLY A 93 -0.99 -2.22 -11.53
C GLY A 93 0.49 -2.55 -11.55
N LEU A 94 0.94 -3.20 -12.64
CA LEU A 94 2.35 -3.41 -12.97
C LEU A 94 2.60 -2.79 -14.33
N GLU A 95 2.98 -1.51 -14.33
CA GLU A 95 3.25 -0.76 -15.55
C GLU A 95 4.71 -0.34 -15.54
N HIS A 96 5.43 -0.60 -16.65
CA HIS A 96 6.86 -0.30 -16.77
C HIS A 96 7.74 -0.85 -15.62
N GLY A 97 7.28 -1.90 -14.93
CA GLY A 97 7.94 -2.41 -13.74
C GLY A 97 7.75 -1.52 -12.51
N HIS A 98 6.58 -0.92 -12.31
CA HIS A 98 6.25 -0.21 -11.07
C HIS A 98 4.91 -0.66 -10.52
N VAL A 99 4.78 -0.62 -9.19
CA VAL A 99 3.47 -0.75 -8.54
C VAL A 99 2.87 0.63 -8.42
N THR A 100 1.85 0.90 -9.21
CA THR A 100 1.08 2.14 -9.11
C THR A 100 -0.08 1.93 -8.13
N TYR A 101 -0.22 2.79 -7.13
CA TYR A 101 -1.41 2.81 -6.28
C TYR A 101 -2.15 4.14 -6.40
N TRP A 102 -3.47 4.08 -6.58
CA TRP A 102 -4.33 5.27 -6.60
C TRP A 102 -5.69 5.01 -5.95
N ARG A 103 -6.33 6.09 -5.53
CA ARG A 103 -7.66 6.12 -4.92
C ARG A 103 -8.73 6.32 -5.99
N VAL A 104 -9.75 5.45 -6.06
CA VAL A 104 -10.89 5.66 -6.97
C VAL A 104 -11.66 6.92 -6.55
N GLY A 105 -11.75 7.89 -7.45
CA GLY A 105 -12.44 9.17 -7.23
C GLY A 105 -11.51 10.37 -7.04
N ASP A 106 -10.23 10.15 -6.78
CA ASP A 106 -9.23 11.21 -6.79
C ASP A 106 -8.58 11.36 -8.17
N PRO A 107 -8.20 12.59 -8.58
CA PRO A 107 -7.55 12.83 -9.86
C PRO A 107 -6.17 12.17 -9.91
N ARG A 108 -6.15 10.94 -10.41
CA ARG A 108 -5.21 10.31 -11.38
C ARG A 108 -3.71 10.56 -11.27
N ASP A 109 -3.15 11.00 -10.14
CA ASP A 109 -1.71 10.90 -9.93
C ASP A 109 -1.43 9.55 -9.25
N PRO A 110 -1.20 8.46 -10.02
CA PRO A 110 -0.74 7.22 -9.44
C PRO A 110 0.56 7.54 -8.72
N VAL A 111 0.72 7.01 -7.50
CA VAL A 111 2.02 7.05 -6.86
C VAL A 111 2.74 5.78 -7.29
N PRO A 112 3.75 5.89 -8.16
CA PRO A 112 4.50 4.73 -8.58
C PRO A 112 5.50 4.40 -7.47
N LEU A 113 5.47 3.18 -6.97
CA LEU A 113 6.41 2.66 -5.99
C LEU A 113 7.51 1.86 -6.69
N ASP A 114 8.74 2.01 -6.21
CA ASP A 114 9.87 1.19 -6.62
C ASP A 114 9.62 -0.29 -6.26
N LEU A 115 10.15 -1.18 -7.09
CA LEU A 115 9.94 -2.62 -7.03
C LEU A 115 10.63 -3.28 -5.84
N ASN A 116 11.75 -2.72 -5.36
CA ASN A 116 12.39 -3.20 -4.14
C ASN A 116 11.53 -2.94 -2.91
N ALA A 117 10.69 -1.89 -2.97
CA ALA A 117 9.73 -1.62 -1.91
C ALA A 117 8.76 -2.80 -1.75
N MET A 118 8.38 -3.56 -2.78
CA MET A 118 7.42 -4.67 -2.58
C MET A 118 7.90 -5.76 -1.63
N ASP A 119 9.18 -6.17 -1.69
CA ASP A 119 9.68 -7.20 -0.77
C ASP A 119 9.77 -6.66 0.66
N GLU A 120 10.20 -5.40 0.82
CA GLU A 120 10.25 -4.70 2.11
C GLU A 120 8.84 -4.48 2.68
N LEU A 121 7.88 -4.08 1.85
CA LEU A 121 6.47 -3.89 2.19
C LEU A 121 5.85 -5.21 2.63
N ILE A 122 6.06 -6.31 1.89
CA ILE A 122 5.57 -7.64 2.28
C ILE A 122 6.20 -8.08 3.60
N GLY A 123 7.50 -7.86 3.79
CA GLY A 123 8.21 -8.16 5.04
C GLY A 123 7.63 -7.39 6.23
N ALA A 124 7.60 -6.06 6.12
CA ALA A 124 7.03 -5.14 7.10
C ALA A 124 5.58 -5.48 7.44
N TRP A 125 4.76 -5.78 6.44
CA TRP A 125 3.34 -6.09 6.63
C TRP A 125 3.14 -7.43 7.35
N ASN A 126 4.00 -8.42 7.13
CA ASN A 126 3.96 -9.68 7.88
C ASN A 126 4.39 -9.46 9.33
N GLU A 127 5.46 -8.67 9.56
CA GLU A 127 5.96 -8.35 10.91
C GLU A 127 4.90 -7.65 11.76
N VAL A 128 4.25 -6.62 11.22
CA VAL A 128 3.19 -5.87 11.91
C VAL A 128 1.97 -6.75 12.24
N ARG A 129 1.71 -7.80 11.45
CA ARG A 129 0.50 -8.63 11.59
C ARG A 129 0.65 -9.83 12.53
N GLY A 130 1.87 -10.28 12.84
CA GLY A 130 2.13 -11.47 13.66
C GLY A 130 1.86 -12.77 12.92
#